data_AF-A0AAV0JTR4-F1
#
_entry.id   AF-A0AAV0JTR4-F1
#
_cell.length_a   1.000
_cell.length_b   1.000
_cell.length_c   1.000
_cell.angle_alpha   90.00
_cell.angle_beta   90.00
_cell.angle_gamma   90.00
#
_symmetry.space_group_name_H-M   'P 1'
#
loop_
_entity.id
_entity.type
_entity.pdbx_description
1 polymer ?
#
loop_
_entity_poly.entity_id
_entity_poly.type
_entity_poly.pdbx_seq_one_letter_code
_entity_poly.pdbx_strand_id
1 'polypeptide(L)'
;MNNNDNNSSSCESGKAVKRIPEGDDTATDRLSHLPDFIIHHILSFLETKWAVQTSVLSRSWRSAWKHVPVINLHSLRFREPSSFRRFVDNVLSLRHPFKVHEMIFILEEDDEEEDVRFIAKVAEYALSHGTQHLVFELTGVWSYQKEDSYRFSDLFSTISNCRLKTLELYGVGIDSGFESYGFPMLTTLKLGQCLLASDKDGVFDPFSILPCLENLVLSHCNHLDRGYLGHVSRLKISGLRLLRLKLDSVWSTSLEIFAPRLKSFRFHHDMGELKFSKLSFPILDHAVIQIDDESSFMEEDKERLMDCVITLFQGLSNATTLLLDSRTVEVLTIIPEIIEQRPSPFTRLKTLIVKADSVPYTLLNYFLKGSSSTKPTLEFV
;
A
#
# COMPACT_ATOMS: atom_id res chain seq x y z
N MET A 1 -41.08 20.83 -81.22
CA MET A 1 -41.48 21.14 -79.83
C MET A 1 -40.19 21.49 -79.08
N ASN A 2 -39.81 22.77 -79.22
CA ASN A 2 -39.81 23.81 -78.17
C ASN A 2 -38.54 23.70 -77.29
N ASN A 3 -37.54 24.56 -77.56
CA ASN A 3 -37.37 25.94 -77.02
C ASN A 3 -36.85 25.89 -75.58
N ASN A 4 -35.82 26.60 -75.10
CA ASN A 4 -35.12 27.84 -75.46
C ASN A 4 -33.71 27.76 -74.83
N ASP A 5 -32.62 28.20 -75.45
CA ASP A 5 -32.12 29.58 -75.60
C ASP A 5 -31.83 30.35 -74.29
N ASN A 6 -30.53 30.65 -74.14
CA ASN A 6 -29.90 31.92 -73.72
C ASN A 6 -30.31 32.58 -72.39
N ASN A 7 -29.35 32.93 -71.52
CA ASN A 7 -28.60 34.18 -71.70
C ASN A 7 -27.47 34.37 -70.67
N SER A 8 -26.51 35.18 -71.08
CA SER A 8 -25.26 35.58 -70.43
C SER A 8 -25.40 36.64 -69.33
N SER A 9 -24.29 36.78 -68.56
CA SER A 9 -23.75 38.01 -67.94
C SER A 9 -24.56 38.75 -66.86
N SER A 10 -23.98 38.92 -65.67
CA SER A 10 -23.42 40.20 -65.22
C SER A 10 -22.85 40.09 -63.80
N CYS A 11 -21.71 40.74 -63.57
CA CYS A 11 -21.17 41.00 -62.24
C CYS A 11 -21.99 42.13 -61.59
N GLU A 12 -22.52 41.91 -60.38
CA GLU A 12 -22.89 43.01 -59.49
C GLU A 12 -22.44 42.71 -58.05
N SER A 13 -21.52 43.56 -57.61
CA SER A 13 -21.01 43.70 -56.26
C SER A 13 -22.10 44.15 -55.28
N GLY A 14 -22.52 43.23 -54.39
CA GLY A 14 -23.43 43.48 -53.28
C GLY A 14 -22.72 43.48 -51.93
N LYS A 15 -22.60 44.69 -51.37
CA LYS A 15 -22.07 45.16 -50.07
C LYS A 15 -21.98 44.14 -48.92
N ALA A 16 -20.81 44.12 -48.28
CA ALA A 16 -20.55 43.50 -46.97
C ALA A 16 -21.43 44.12 -45.88
N VAL A 17 -22.26 43.29 -45.25
CA VAL A 17 -22.96 43.63 -44.00
C VAL A 17 -21.93 43.63 -42.88
N LYS A 18 -21.57 44.83 -42.39
CA LYS A 18 -20.80 45.00 -41.15
C LYS A 18 -21.63 44.40 -40.00
N ARG A 19 -21.15 43.29 -39.41
CA ARG A 19 -21.61 42.84 -38.10
C ARG A 19 -21.25 43.94 -37.09
N ILE A 20 -22.26 44.44 -36.40
CA ILE A 20 -22.10 45.32 -35.23
C ILE A 20 -21.44 44.46 -34.14
N PRO A 21 -20.40 44.94 -33.43
CA PRO A 21 -19.90 44.23 -32.27
C PRO A 21 -20.94 44.36 -31.16
N GLU A 22 -21.80 43.35 -31.04
CA GLU A 22 -22.57 43.13 -29.83
C GLU A 22 -21.60 42.82 -28.68
N GLY A 23 -21.92 43.35 -27.51
CA GLY A 23 -21.02 43.51 -26.37
C GLY A 23 -20.14 42.30 -26.09
N ASP A 24 -18.84 42.59 -26.02
CA ASP A 24 -17.80 41.68 -25.61
C ASP A 24 -17.95 41.37 -24.11
N ASP A 25 -18.83 40.42 -23.78
CA ASP A 25 -18.63 39.57 -22.61
C ASP A 25 -17.45 38.64 -22.91
N THR A 26 -16.25 39.21 -23.07
CA THR A 26 -15.02 38.43 -22.92
C THR A 26 -15.01 37.99 -21.47
N ALA A 27 -15.54 36.80 -21.21
CA ALA A 27 -15.10 35.99 -20.10
C ALA A 27 -13.58 35.89 -20.23
N THR A 28 -12.85 36.78 -19.57
CA THR A 28 -11.40 36.86 -19.63
C THR A 28 -10.86 35.45 -19.42
N ASP A 29 -10.00 34.96 -20.33
CA ASP A 29 -9.44 33.61 -20.25
C ASP A 29 -8.41 33.54 -19.12
N ARG A 30 -8.92 33.43 -17.89
CA ARG A 30 -8.13 33.44 -16.67
C ARG A 30 -7.27 32.19 -16.53
N LEU A 31 -7.64 31.09 -17.18
CA LEU A 31 -6.91 29.82 -17.11
C LEU A 31 -5.64 29.85 -17.96
N SER A 32 -5.66 30.50 -19.13
CA SER A 32 -4.47 30.69 -19.96
C SER A 32 -3.44 31.63 -19.36
N HIS A 33 -3.87 32.54 -18.47
CA HIS A 33 -3.00 33.52 -17.81
C HIS A 33 -2.36 33.01 -16.50
N LEU A 34 -2.65 31.78 -16.08
CA LEU A 34 -1.99 31.20 -14.90
C LEU A 34 -0.50 30.95 -15.16
N PRO A 35 0.39 31.27 -14.21
CA PRO A 35 1.80 30.88 -14.29
C PRO A 35 1.97 29.36 -14.34
N ASP A 36 2.99 28.88 -15.06
CA ASP A 36 3.27 27.44 -15.24
C ASP A 36 3.35 26.67 -13.92
N PHE A 37 3.94 27.25 -12.88
CA PHE A 37 4.06 26.58 -11.57
C PHE A 37 2.69 26.32 -10.92
N ILE A 38 1.71 27.20 -11.12
CA ILE A 38 0.34 26.98 -10.63
C ILE A 38 -0.33 25.89 -11.47
N ILE A 39 -0.15 25.90 -12.79
CA ILE A 39 -0.69 24.86 -13.66
C ILE A 39 -0.11 23.49 -13.26
N HIS A 40 1.21 23.37 -13.09
CA HIS A 40 1.86 22.14 -12.66
C HIS A 40 1.36 21.68 -11.29
N HIS A 41 1.13 22.61 -10.35
CA HIS A 41 0.58 22.28 -9.03
C HIS A 41 -0.86 21.75 -9.15
N ILE A 42 -1.73 22.40 -9.93
CA ILE A 42 -3.10 21.91 -10.19
C ILE A 42 -3.06 20.52 -10.81
N LEU A 43 -2.25 20.33 -11.85
CA LEU A 43 -2.12 19.05 -12.55
C LEU A 43 -1.53 17.94 -11.67
N SER A 44 -0.74 18.27 -10.64
CA SER A 44 -0.18 17.29 -9.71
C SER A 44 -1.22 16.60 -8.83
N PHE A 45 -2.42 17.17 -8.71
CA PHE A 45 -3.55 16.55 -8.01
C PHE A 45 -4.41 15.65 -8.91
N LEU A 46 -4.13 15.60 -10.21
CA LEU A 46 -4.91 14.83 -11.17
C LEU A 46 -4.22 13.51 -11.52
N GLU A 47 -5.00 12.48 -11.84
CA GLU A 47 -4.48 11.33 -12.55
C GLU A 47 -3.89 11.76 -13.90
N THR A 48 -2.84 11.10 -14.35
CA THR A 48 -2.10 11.51 -15.55
C THR A 48 -3.00 11.54 -16.79
N LYS A 49 -3.99 10.66 -16.86
CA LYS A 49 -5.00 10.65 -17.93
C LYS A 49 -5.73 11.99 -18.01
N TRP A 50 -6.23 12.50 -16.90
CA TRP A 50 -6.96 13.77 -16.84
C TRP A 50 -6.02 14.95 -17.04
N ALA A 51 -4.80 14.89 -16.49
CA ALA A 51 -3.79 15.90 -16.72
C ALA A 51 -3.46 16.05 -18.22
N VAL A 52 -3.28 14.94 -18.95
CA VAL A 52 -3.08 14.95 -20.41
C VAL A 52 -4.31 15.52 -21.13
N GLN A 53 -5.53 15.21 -20.69
CA GLN A 53 -6.75 15.74 -21.32
C GLN A 53 -6.88 17.26 -21.22
N THR A 54 -6.32 17.90 -20.18
CA THR A 54 -6.30 19.36 -20.07
C THR A 54 -5.50 20.06 -21.19
N SER A 55 -4.73 19.30 -21.98
CA SER A 55 -3.93 19.83 -23.09
C SER A 55 -4.73 20.54 -24.18
N VAL A 56 -6.06 20.34 -24.21
CA VAL A 56 -6.96 21.00 -25.17
C VAL A 56 -7.43 22.39 -24.71
N LEU A 57 -7.22 22.76 -23.44
CA LEU A 57 -7.74 23.99 -22.86
C LEU A 57 -7.09 25.24 -23.48
N SER A 58 -5.76 25.24 -23.59
CA SER A 58 -5.04 26.34 -24.25
C SER A 58 -3.59 25.97 -24.58
N ARG A 59 -2.84 26.93 -25.15
CA ARG A 59 -1.42 26.75 -25.48
C ARG A 59 -0.54 26.50 -24.26
N SER A 60 -0.80 27.13 -23.12
CA SER A 60 -0.02 26.92 -21.89
C SER A 60 -0.27 25.55 -21.27
N TRP A 61 -1.50 25.04 -21.37
CA TRP A 61 -1.88 23.73 -20.83
C TRP A 61 -1.44 22.55 -21.72
N ARG A 62 -1.28 22.77 -23.03
CA ARG A 62 -0.94 21.74 -24.02
C ARG A 62 0.26 20.85 -23.65
N SER A 63 1.27 21.41 -23.00
CA SER A 63 2.50 20.69 -22.61
C SER A 63 2.78 20.71 -21.11
N ALA A 64 1.92 21.31 -20.30
CA ALA A 64 2.14 21.46 -18.87
C ALA A 64 2.27 20.10 -18.16
N TRP A 65 1.45 19.12 -18.54
CA TRP A 65 1.48 17.77 -17.95
C TRP A 65 2.84 17.07 -18.09
N LYS A 66 3.64 17.43 -19.10
CA LYS A 66 4.95 16.82 -19.36
C LYS A 66 6.01 17.18 -18.30
N HIS A 67 5.75 18.21 -17.50
CA HIS A 67 6.64 18.74 -16.47
C HIS A 67 6.17 18.42 -15.05
N VAL A 68 4.99 17.83 -14.88
CA VAL A 68 4.40 17.55 -13.58
C VAL A 68 5.22 16.48 -12.86
N PRO A 69 5.70 16.67 -11.63
CA PRO A 69 6.59 15.71 -10.95
C PRO A 69 5.85 14.47 -10.41
N VAL A 70 4.53 14.41 -10.58
CA VAL A 70 3.68 13.29 -10.15
C VAL A 70 3.21 12.53 -11.39
N ILE A 71 3.31 11.20 -11.36
CA ILE A 71 2.73 10.32 -12.36
C ILE A 71 1.74 9.41 -11.65
N ASN A 72 0.47 9.47 -12.02
CA ASN A 72 -0.57 8.57 -11.51
C ASN A 72 -1.26 7.88 -12.70
N LEU A 73 -1.06 6.57 -12.80
CA LEU A 73 -1.49 5.70 -13.90
C LEU A 73 -2.36 4.59 -13.34
N HIS A 74 -3.59 4.50 -13.83
CA HIS A 74 -4.57 3.53 -13.35
C HIS A 74 -5.28 2.85 -14.52
N SER A 75 -5.17 1.52 -14.61
CA SER A 75 -5.71 0.73 -15.74
C SER A 75 -7.24 0.82 -15.85
N LEU A 76 -7.97 0.81 -14.72
CA LEU A 76 -9.44 0.95 -14.64
C LEU A 76 -10.02 2.18 -15.35
N ARG A 77 -9.19 3.17 -15.67
CA ARG A 77 -9.62 4.33 -16.46
C ARG A 77 -9.74 4.02 -17.94
N PHE A 78 -9.38 2.83 -18.40
CA PHE A 78 -9.36 2.43 -19.79
C PHE A 78 -10.28 1.23 -19.99
N ARG A 79 -10.96 1.18 -21.14
CA ARG A 79 -11.87 0.07 -21.46
C ARG A 79 -11.14 -1.19 -21.92
N GLU A 80 -9.94 -1.02 -22.47
CA GLU A 80 -9.14 -2.08 -23.08
C GLU A 80 -7.71 -1.99 -22.52
N PRO A 81 -7.10 -3.11 -22.09
CA PRO A 81 -5.73 -3.14 -21.60
C PRO A 81 -4.71 -2.57 -22.59
N SER A 82 -4.88 -2.87 -23.88
CA SER A 82 -4.04 -2.35 -24.97
C SER A 82 -4.05 -0.82 -25.07
N SER A 83 -5.20 -0.20 -24.79
CA SER A 83 -5.34 1.27 -24.76
C SER A 83 -4.60 1.88 -23.57
N PHE A 84 -4.63 1.22 -22.41
CA PHE A 84 -3.84 1.63 -21.25
C PHE A 84 -2.34 1.52 -21.52
N ARG A 85 -1.87 0.37 -22.02
CA ARG A 85 -0.46 0.14 -22.37
C ARG A 85 0.07 1.22 -23.32
N ARG A 86 -0.65 1.48 -24.42
CA ARG A 86 -0.26 2.52 -25.37
C ARG A 86 -0.27 3.92 -24.74
N PHE A 87 -1.21 4.20 -23.84
CA PHE A 87 -1.24 5.46 -23.11
C PHE A 87 -0.01 5.61 -22.20
N VAL A 88 0.32 4.58 -21.41
CA VAL A 88 1.51 4.56 -20.55
C VAL A 88 2.78 4.75 -21.38
N ASP A 89 2.94 4.01 -22.47
CA ASP A 89 4.09 4.15 -23.36
C ASP A 89 4.26 5.58 -23.90
N ASN A 90 3.16 6.22 -24.30
CA ASN A 90 3.17 7.61 -24.75
C ASN A 90 3.51 8.58 -23.62
N VAL A 91 2.97 8.38 -22.41
CA VAL A 91 3.30 9.23 -21.26
C VAL A 91 4.78 9.12 -20.91
N LEU A 92 5.30 7.90 -20.76
CA LEU A 92 6.68 7.68 -20.35
C LEU A 92 7.69 8.19 -21.40
N SER A 93 7.34 8.12 -22.69
CA SER A 93 8.21 8.59 -23.79
C SER A 93 8.14 10.09 -24.08
N LEU A 94 6.98 10.74 -23.87
CA LEU A 94 6.77 12.15 -24.22
C LEU A 94 7.03 13.12 -23.07
N ARG A 95 7.18 12.63 -21.84
CA ARG A 95 7.54 13.45 -20.69
C ARG A 95 8.95 14.00 -20.83
N HIS A 96 9.16 15.18 -20.27
CA HIS A 96 10.51 15.72 -20.16
C HIS A 96 11.31 14.93 -19.12
N PRO A 97 12.65 14.86 -19.24
CA PRO A 97 13.53 14.09 -18.35
C PRO A 97 13.71 14.75 -16.96
N PHE A 98 12.61 15.25 -16.39
CA PHE A 98 12.58 15.76 -15.03
C PHE A 98 12.43 14.63 -14.02
N LYS A 99 12.85 14.91 -12.78
CA LYS A 99 12.66 13.99 -11.67
C LYS A 99 11.17 13.73 -11.46
N VAL A 100 10.84 12.46 -11.34
CA VAL A 100 9.55 12.03 -10.81
C VAL A 100 9.71 12.05 -9.29
N HIS A 101 8.84 12.80 -8.60
CA HIS A 101 8.82 12.81 -7.15
C HIS A 101 8.00 11.62 -6.62
N GLU A 102 6.83 11.42 -7.24
CA GLU A 102 5.85 10.42 -6.87
C GLU A 102 5.34 9.70 -8.12
N MET A 103 5.26 8.39 -8.03
CA MET A 103 4.69 7.55 -9.07
C MET A 103 3.71 6.56 -8.45
N ILE A 104 2.49 6.57 -8.97
CA ILE A 104 1.42 5.62 -8.65
C ILE A 104 1.12 4.87 -9.92
N PHE A 105 1.25 3.55 -9.87
CA PHE A 105 0.89 2.64 -10.94
C PHE A 105 -0.03 1.57 -10.37
N ILE A 106 -1.26 1.55 -10.87
CA ILE A 106 -2.30 0.58 -10.50
C ILE A 106 -2.71 -0.16 -11.77
N LEU A 107 -2.40 -1.44 -11.80
CA LEU A 107 -2.78 -2.36 -12.86
C LEU A 107 -3.69 -3.43 -12.26
N GLU A 108 -4.96 -3.37 -12.62
CA GLU A 108 -5.91 -4.45 -12.39
C GLU A 108 -5.80 -5.46 -13.54
N GLU A 109 -5.44 -6.69 -13.20
CA GLU A 109 -5.39 -7.83 -14.10
C GLU A 109 -6.79 -8.34 -14.39
N ASP A 110 -7.08 -8.48 -15.69
CA ASP A 110 -8.21 -9.26 -16.19
C ASP A 110 -7.80 -10.77 -16.26
N ASP A 111 -8.64 -11.62 -16.87
CA ASP A 111 -8.33 -13.07 -17.02
C ASP A 111 -7.09 -13.37 -17.89
N GLU A 112 -6.55 -12.37 -18.61
CA GLU A 112 -5.35 -12.48 -19.45
C GLU A 112 -4.10 -11.99 -18.69
N GLU A 113 -3.05 -12.81 -18.68
CA GLU A 113 -1.77 -12.47 -18.07
C GLU A 113 -1.12 -11.27 -18.77
N GLU A 114 -0.76 -10.25 -17.98
CA GLU A 114 -0.15 -9.04 -18.50
C GLU A 114 1.33 -9.25 -18.87
N ASP A 115 1.82 -8.46 -19.82
CA ASP A 115 3.21 -8.55 -20.28
C ASP A 115 4.16 -8.09 -19.17
N VAL A 116 4.82 -9.04 -18.49
CA VAL A 116 5.85 -8.79 -17.46
C VAL A 116 6.85 -7.71 -17.91
N ARG A 117 7.22 -7.67 -19.21
CA ARG A 117 8.17 -6.68 -19.73
C ARG A 117 7.61 -5.27 -19.73
N PHE A 118 6.30 -5.12 -19.95
CA PHE A 118 5.62 -3.83 -19.81
C PHE A 118 5.63 -3.37 -18.36
N ILE A 119 5.27 -4.24 -17.42
CA ILE A 119 5.25 -3.94 -15.99
C ILE A 119 6.66 -3.57 -15.49
N ALA A 120 7.67 -4.38 -15.83
CA ALA A 120 9.07 -4.13 -15.50
C ALA A 120 9.58 -2.80 -16.07
N LYS A 121 9.22 -2.46 -17.32
CA LYS A 121 9.56 -1.17 -17.93
C LYS A 121 9.00 0.02 -17.13
N VAL A 122 7.79 -0.09 -16.59
CA VAL A 122 7.19 0.96 -15.75
C VAL A 122 7.95 1.10 -14.43
N ALA A 123 8.29 -0.02 -13.78
CA ALA A 123 9.09 -0.04 -12.57
C ALA A 123 10.50 0.56 -12.79
N GLU A 124 11.17 0.19 -13.87
CA GLU A 124 12.47 0.73 -14.28
C GLU A 124 12.41 2.24 -14.54
N TYR A 125 11.34 2.72 -15.18
CA TYR A 125 11.13 4.14 -15.37
C TYR A 125 11.05 4.87 -14.02
N ALA A 126 10.28 4.34 -13.06
CA ALA A 126 10.17 4.92 -11.73
C ALA A 126 11.54 5.04 -11.04
N LEU A 127 12.33 3.96 -11.04
CA LEU A 127 13.64 3.93 -10.40
C LEU A 127 14.63 4.88 -11.08
N SER A 128 14.70 4.87 -12.42
CA SER A 128 15.64 5.68 -13.19
C SER A 128 15.39 7.18 -13.12
N HIS A 129 14.15 7.60 -12.82
CA HIS A 129 13.77 9.02 -12.75
C HIS A 129 13.81 9.61 -11.33
N GLY A 130 14.42 8.90 -10.38
CA GLY A 130 14.70 9.43 -9.04
C GLY A 130 13.47 9.55 -8.15
N THR A 131 12.47 8.68 -8.37
CA THR A 131 11.24 8.59 -7.58
C THR A 131 11.55 8.45 -6.09
N GLN A 132 10.82 9.20 -5.26
CA GLN A 132 10.92 9.14 -3.80
C GLN A 132 9.74 8.39 -3.18
N HIS A 133 8.58 8.44 -3.82
CA HIS A 133 7.36 7.77 -3.39
C HIS A 133 6.84 6.91 -4.55
N LEU A 134 6.93 5.60 -4.39
CA LEU A 134 6.44 4.65 -5.39
C LEU A 134 5.31 3.82 -4.79
N VAL A 135 4.14 3.88 -5.42
CA VAL A 135 3.04 2.94 -5.23
C VAL A 135 2.93 2.10 -6.49
N PHE A 136 3.07 0.79 -6.34
CA PHE A 136 3.05 -0.16 -7.44
C PHE A 136 2.10 -1.31 -7.07
N GLU A 137 0.92 -1.30 -7.68
CA GLU A 137 -0.19 -2.16 -7.33
C GLU A 137 -0.60 -3.00 -8.53
N LEU A 138 -0.51 -4.31 -8.35
CA LEU A 138 -0.94 -5.34 -9.29
C LEU A 138 -2.11 -6.08 -8.64
N THR A 139 -3.34 -5.65 -8.92
CA THR A 139 -4.57 -6.24 -8.36
C THR A 139 -5.15 -7.29 -9.30
N GLY A 140 -5.74 -8.36 -8.78
CA GLY A 140 -6.41 -9.38 -9.58
C GLY A 140 -7.25 -10.31 -8.72
N VAL A 141 -8.28 -10.92 -9.30
CA VAL A 141 -9.34 -11.68 -8.59
C VAL A 141 -8.80 -12.91 -7.82
N TRP A 142 -7.56 -13.33 -8.07
CA TRP A 142 -6.98 -14.56 -7.49
C TRP A 142 -5.51 -14.43 -7.05
N SER A 143 -4.99 -13.23 -6.77
CA SER A 143 -3.56 -13.00 -6.44
C SER A 143 -3.05 -13.85 -5.27
N TYR A 144 -3.95 -14.29 -4.38
CA TYR A 144 -3.58 -15.18 -3.29
C TYR A 144 -3.34 -16.62 -3.72
N GLN A 145 -3.82 -17.12 -4.85
CA GLN A 145 -3.79 -18.55 -5.21
C GLN A 145 -2.92 -18.91 -6.42
N LYS A 146 -2.48 -17.94 -7.22
CA LYS A 146 -1.71 -18.22 -8.44
C LYS A 146 -0.24 -18.50 -8.10
N GLU A 147 0.30 -19.59 -8.67
CA GLU A 147 1.73 -19.95 -8.62
C GLU A 147 2.61 -18.91 -9.35
N ASP A 148 1.99 -18.07 -10.19
CA ASP A 148 2.63 -17.07 -11.06
C ASP A 148 2.55 -15.64 -10.50
N SER A 149 2.83 -15.43 -9.21
CA SER A 149 2.95 -14.04 -8.71
C SER A 149 4.14 -13.35 -9.37
N TYR A 150 3.98 -12.11 -9.86
CA TYR A 150 5.12 -11.34 -10.36
C TYR A 150 6.17 -11.17 -9.27
N ARG A 151 7.35 -11.75 -9.48
CA ARG A 151 8.44 -11.66 -8.51
C ARG A 151 9.05 -10.27 -8.58
N PHE A 152 9.49 -9.79 -7.45
CA PHE A 152 10.19 -8.52 -7.35
C PHE A 152 11.43 -8.51 -8.27
N SER A 153 12.17 -9.61 -8.32
CA SER A 153 13.33 -9.78 -9.21
C SER A 153 13.02 -9.69 -10.72
N ASP A 154 11.80 -10.07 -11.14
CA ASP A 154 11.37 -10.00 -12.54
C ASP A 154 10.99 -8.57 -12.94
N LEU A 155 10.45 -7.80 -12.00
CA LEU A 155 9.96 -6.43 -12.25
C LEU A 155 11.03 -5.37 -12.02
N PHE A 156 11.91 -5.58 -11.05
CA PHE A 156 12.94 -4.63 -10.65
C PHE A 156 14.32 -5.24 -10.96
N SER A 157 14.86 -4.89 -12.13
CA SER A 157 16.14 -5.42 -12.64
C SER A 157 17.37 -4.51 -12.39
N THR A 158 17.17 -3.21 -12.16
CA THR A 158 18.23 -2.19 -12.23
C THR A 158 18.58 -1.58 -10.87
N ILE A 159 19.85 -1.70 -10.47
CA ILE A 159 20.38 -1.32 -9.13
C ILE A 159 20.68 0.19 -8.98
N SER A 160 20.56 1.01 -10.02
CA SER A 160 21.17 2.35 -10.00
C SER A 160 20.37 3.40 -9.21
N ASN A 161 21.02 4.00 -8.21
CA ASN A 161 20.65 5.28 -7.54
C ASN A 161 19.20 5.35 -7.00
N CYS A 162 18.74 4.27 -6.34
CA CYS A 162 17.43 4.24 -5.71
C CYS A 162 17.32 5.29 -4.58
N ARG A 163 16.43 6.26 -4.76
CA ARG A 163 16.16 7.37 -3.82
C ARG A 163 14.81 7.24 -3.12
N LEU A 164 14.20 6.06 -3.20
CA LEU A 164 12.92 5.77 -2.58
C LEU A 164 13.00 6.00 -1.07
N LYS A 165 12.02 6.76 -0.57
CA LYS A 165 11.75 6.98 0.86
C LYS A 165 10.49 6.23 1.29
N THR A 166 9.54 6.10 0.37
CA THR A 166 8.33 5.29 0.51
C THR A 166 8.23 4.33 -0.67
N LEU A 167 8.03 3.06 -0.36
CA LEU A 167 7.73 2.00 -1.33
C LEU A 167 6.48 1.27 -0.85
N GLU A 168 5.47 1.24 -1.70
CA GLU A 168 4.23 0.50 -1.48
C GLU A 168 4.07 -0.48 -2.63
N LEU A 169 4.11 -1.77 -2.32
CA LEU A 169 3.95 -2.85 -3.30
C LEU A 169 2.70 -3.63 -2.95
N TYR A 170 1.83 -3.82 -3.92
CA TYR A 170 0.62 -4.62 -3.78
C TYR A 170 0.59 -5.69 -4.86
N GLY A 171 0.37 -6.96 -4.47
CA GLY A 171 0.32 -8.09 -5.40
C GLY A 171 1.67 -8.50 -6.02
N VAL A 172 2.79 -8.05 -5.44
CA VAL A 172 4.15 -8.40 -5.91
C VAL A 172 4.77 -9.43 -4.96
N GLY A 173 5.31 -10.52 -5.50
CA GLY A 173 6.05 -11.54 -4.74
C GLY A 173 7.42 -11.03 -4.31
N ILE A 174 7.69 -10.99 -3.00
CA ILE A 174 8.97 -10.57 -2.45
C ILE A 174 9.89 -11.77 -2.30
N ASP A 175 10.97 -11.77 -3.08
CA ASP A 175 11.98 -12.83 -3.11
C ASP A 175 13.38 -12.34 -2.72
N SER A 176 14.37 -13.22 -2.79
CA SER A 176 15.78 -12.90 -2.47
C SER A 176 16.37 -11.77 -3.33
N GLY A 177 15.79 -11.50 -4.50
CA GLY A 177 16.16 -10.36 -5.35
C GLY A 177 15.91 -9.01 -4.67
N PHE A 178 14.91 -8.93 -3.79
CA PHE A 178 14.63 -7.72 -3.01
C PHE A 178 15.81 -7.29 -2.13
N GLU A 179 16.56 -8.26 -1.60
CA GLU A 179 17.72 -8.00 -0.73
C GLU A 179 18.86 -7.29 -1.46
N SER A 180 18.93 -7.42 -2.78
CA SER A 180 20.00 -6.82 -3.59
C SER A 180 19.91 -5.29 -3.67
N TYR A 181 18.74 -4.72 -3.36
CA TYR A 181 18.50 -3.28 -3.51
C TYR A 181 18.96 -2.46 -2.30
N GLY A 182 18.93 -3.04 -1.09
CA GLY A 182 19.32 -2.37 0.16
C GLY A 182 18.46 -1.17 0.59
N PHE A 183 17.77 -0.51 -0.36
CA PHE A 183 17.04 0.74 -0.28
C PHE A 183 17.59 1.72 0.79
N PRO A 184 18.71 2.39 0.51
CA PRO A 184 19.50 3.09 1.53
C PRO A 184 18.77 4.27 2.19
N MET A 185 17.72 4.81 1.56
CA MET A 185 16.93 5.95 2.05
C MET A 185 15.49 5.58 2.42
N LEU A 186 15.11 4.30 2.34
CA LEU A 186 13.73 3.88 2.54
C LEU A 186 13.35 3.95 4.01
N THR A 187 12.37 4.81 4.32
CA THR A 187 11.84 5.03 5.66
C THR A 187 10.52 4.30 5.89
N THR A 188 9.77 4.04 4.82
CA THR A 188 8.44 3.42 4.86
C THR A 188 8.34 2.35 3.79
N LEU A 189 8.04 1.13 4.21
CA LEU A 189 7.73 0.01 3.33
C LEU A 189 6.32 -0.48 3.66
N LYS A 190 5.47 -0.58 2.64
CA LYS A 190 4.17 -1.23 2.74
C LYS A 190 4.10 -2.37 1.72
N LEU A 191 3.75 -3.55 2.19
CA LEU A 191 3.53 -4.73 1.37
C LEU A 191 2.08 -5.17 1.58
N GLY A 192 1.34 -5.28 0.50
CA GLY A 192 -0.06 -5.68 0.51
C GLY A 192 -0.30 -6.85 -0.44
N GLN A 193 -1.02 -7.89 -0.01
CA GLN A 193 -1.31 -9.04 -0.88
C GLN A 193 -0.04 -9.68 -1.48
N CYS A 194 1.08 -9.62 -0.76
CA CYS A 194 2.37 -10.10 -1.24
C CYS A 194 2.63 -11.54 -0.80
N LEU A 195 3.15 -12.37 -1.71
CA LEU A 195 3.82 -13.62 -1.35
C LEU A 195 5.22 -13.28 -0.83
N LEU A 196 5.55 -13.70 0.39
CA LEU A 196 6.87 -13.53 0.99
C LEU A 196 7.59 -14.88 0.90
N ALA A 197 8.52 -15.06 -0.01
CA ALA A 197 9.15 -16.36 -0.25
C ALA A 197 10.67 -16.24 -0.37
N SER A 198 11.38 -17.13 0.32
CA SER A 198 12.81 -17.33 0.11
C SER A 198 13.00 -18.41 -0.95
N ASP A 199 13.98 -18.20 -1.83
CA ASP A 199 14.51 -19.24 -2.73
C ASP A 199 15.44 -20.23 -2.00
N LYS A 200 15.72 -19.97 -0.71
CA LYS A 200 16.65 -20.74 0.13
C LYS A 200 15.94 -21.26 1.38
N ASP A 201 16.36 -22.43 1.83
CA ASP A 201 16.05 -22.94 3.16
C ASP A 201 16.49 -21.97 4.27
N GLY A 202 15.69 -21.87 5.33
CA GLY A 202 16.08 -21.21 6.58
C GLY A 202 15.24 -19.99 6.93
N VAL A 203 15.89 -18.86 7.16
CA VAL A 203 15.26 -17.64 7.68
C VAL A 203 15.19 -16.62 6.56
N PHE A 204 13.98 -16.17 6.24
CA PHE A 204 13.73 -15.09 5.30
C PHE A 204 13.55 -13.78 6.06
N ASP A 205 14.45 -12.82 5.85
CA ASP A 205 14.41 -11.51 6.52
C ASP A 205 14.82 -10.39 5.56
N PRO A 206 13.98 -10.09 4.54
CA PRO A 206 14.28 -9.05 3.55
C PRO A 206 14.29 -7.64 4.15
N PHE A 207 13.89 -7.49 5.41
CA PHE A 207 13.78 -6.21 6.11
C PHE A 207 15.07 -5.83 6.84
N SER A 208 15.85 -6.83 7.27
CA SER A 208 17.10 -6.64 8.02
C SER A 208 18.15 -5.79 7.32
N ILE A 209 18.14 -5.80 5.98
CA ILE A 209 19.07 -5.07 5.11
C ILE A 209 18.72 -3.58 4.93
N LEU A 210 17.54 -3.13 5.39
CA LEU A 210 17.01 -1.79 5.13
C LEU A 210 17.47 -0.80 6.23
N PRO A 211 18.50 0.05 5.98
CA PRO A 211 19.22 0.75 7.04
C PRO A 211 18.46 1.95 7.63
N CYS A 212 17.41 2.43 6.95
CA CYS A 212 16.64 3.61 7.37
C CYS A 212 15.17 3.29 7.63
N LEU A 213 14.76 2.02 7.62
CA LEU A 213 13.35 1.64 7.74
C LEU A 213 12.81 1.97 9.13
N GLU A 214 11.81 2.84 9.18
CA GLU A 214 11.12 3.26 10.40
C GLU A 214 9.69 2.74 10.47
N ASN A 215 9.06 2.49 9.31
CA ASN A 215 7.65 2.11 9.19
C ASN A 215 7.51 0.89 8.28
N LEU A 216 6.99 -0.20 8.83
CA LEU A 216 6.68 -1.42 8.08
C LEU A 216 5.19 -1.74 8.21
N VAL A 217 4.52 -1.95 7.09
CA VAL A 217 3.14 -2.42 7.03
C VAL A 217 3.11 -3.69 6.18
N LEU A 218 2.61 -4.78 6.75
CA LEU A 218 2.29 -6.01 6.02
C LEU A 218 0.78 -6.22 6.11
N SER A 219 0.11 -6.21 4.95
CA SER A 219 -1.34 -6.42 4.83
C SER A 219 -1.63 -7.60 3.91
N HIS A 220 -2.43 -8.57 4.34
CA HIS A 220 -2.80 -9.76 3.57
C HIS A 220 -1.59 -10.48 2.94
N CYS A 221 -0.46 -10.54 3.66
CA CYS A 221 0.78 -11.14 3.15
C CYS A 221 0.86 -12.62 3.51
N ASN A 222 1.33 -13.44 2.58
CA ASN A 222 1.38 -14.88 2.73
C ASN A 222 2.83 -15.41 2.77
N HIS A 223 3.19 -16.12 3.83
CA HIS A 223 4.43 -16.89 4.02
C HIS A 223 4.09 -18.33 4.42
N LEU A 224 3.12 -18.95 3.75
CA LEU A 224 2.81 -20.37 3.91
C LEU A 224 3.57 -21.17 2.86
N ASP A 225 4.24 -22.22 3.33
CA ASP A 225 4.89 -23.20 2.46
C ASP A 225 3.81 -23.93 1.64
N ARG A 226 3.59 -23.47 0.40
CA ARG A 226 2.73 -24.15 -0.55
C ARG A 226 3.47 -25.32 -1.19
N GLY A 227 3.74 -26.34 -0.37
CA GLY A 227 3.69 -27.75 -0.75
C GLY A 227 4.55 -28.29 -1.90
N TYR A 228 5.45 -27.52 -2.54
CA TYR A 228 6.22 -28.04 -3.70
C TYR A 228 7.73 -28.09 -3.52
N LEU A 229 8.32 -27.35 -2.57
CA LEU A 229 9.76 -27.36 -2.37
C LEU A 229 10.22 -28.00 -1.04
N GLY A 230 9.29 -28.32 -0.12
CA GLY A 230 9.64 -28.93 1.17
C GLY A 230 10.52 -28.06 2.06
N HIS A 231 10.52 -26.74 1.82
CA HIS A 231 11.39 -25.79 2.49
C HIS A 231 10.68 -25.18 3.70
N VAL A 232 11.08 -25.62 4.90
CA VAL A 232 10.62 -25.01 6.16
C VAL A 232 11.24 -23.62 6.28
N SER A 233 10.49 -22.62 5.84
CA SER A 233 10.90 -21.22 5.89
C SER A 233 10.35 -20.57 7.16
N ARG A 234 11.18 -19.76 7.82
CA ARG A 234 10.78 -18.90 8.94
C ARG A 234 10.82 -17.46 8.47
N LEU A 235 9.72 -16.74 8.62
CA LEU A 235 9.68 -15.31 8.39
C LEU A 235 10.25 -14.61 9.60
N LYS A 236 11.28 -13.80 9.40
CA LYS A 236 11.84 -12.95 10.44
C LYS A 236 11.72 -11.50 10.03
N ILE A 237 11.34 -10.67 10.99
CA ILE A 237 11.32 -9.21 10.86
C ILE A 237 12.36 -8.66 11.83
N SER A 238 13.57 -8.40 11.32
CA SER A 238 14.60 -7.69 12.08
C SER A 238 14.63 -6.22 11.68
N GLY A 239 14.41 -5.32 12.63
CA GLY A 239 14.36 -3.88 12.36
C GLY A 239 14.99 -3.06 13.47
N LEU A 240 16.31 -2.80 13.39
CA LEU A 240 17.04 -2.04 14.40
C LEU A 240 16.56 -0.58 14.53
N ARG A 241 15.93 -0.03 13.48
CA ARG A 241 15.38 1.33 13.43
C ARG A 241 13.86 1.38 13.31
N LEU A 242 13.21 0.23 13.25
CA LEU A 242 11.77 0.14 13.08
C LEU A 242 11.06 0.77 14.29
N LEU A 243 10.27 1.82 14.03
CA LEU A 243 9.52 2.57 15.04
C LEU A 243 8.04 2.16 15.06
N ARG A 244 7.49 1.82 13.89
CA ARG A 244 6.09 1.45 13.71
C ARG A 244 5.98 0.19 12.86
N LEU A 245 5.24 -0.78 13.38
CA LEU A 245 4.94 -2.04 12.69
C LEU A 245 3.44 -2.26 12.70
N LYS A 246 2.84 -2.46 11.52
CA LYS A 246 1.48 -2.94 11.35
C LYS A 246 1.51 -4.30 10.68
N LEU A 247 0.91 -5.29 11.32
CA LEU A 247 0.60 -6.60 10.75
C LEU A 247 -0.92 -6.69 10.62
N ASP A 248 -1.40 -7.14 9.48
CA ASP A 248 -2.80 -7.08 9.09
C ASP A 248 -3.09 -8.30 8.21
N SER A 249 -3.75 -9.32 8.75
CA SER A 249 -3.99 -10.61 8.08
C SER A 249 -2.73 -11.21 7.47
N VAL A 250 -1.69 -11.44 8.28
CA VAL A 250 -0.43 -12.03 7.81
C VAL A 250 -0.45 -13.53 8.10
N TRP A 251 -0.21 -14.35 7.07
CA TRP A 251 -0.19 -15.80 7.21
C TRP A 251 1.24 -16.33 7.24
N SER A 252 1.59 -17.08 8.29
CA SER A 252 2.94 -17.64 8.47
C SER A 252 2.96 -18.75 9.50
N THR A 253 3.62 -19.86 9.19
CA THR A 253 3.81 -20.99 10.13
C THR A 253 4.88 -20.72 11.19
N SER A 254 5.71 -19.69 11.01
CA SER A 254 6.73 -19.28 11.98
C SER A 254 7.19 -17.84 11.75
N LEU A 255 6.70 -16.92 12.59
CA LEU A 255 7.05 -15.51 12.57
C LEU A 255 7.88 -15.11 13.79
N GLU A 256 9.11 -14.66 13.56
CA GLU A 256 9.99 -14.04 14.56
C GLU A 256 10.08 -12.53 14.34
N ILE A 257 9.91 -11.73 15.40
CA ILE A 257 10.04 -10.27 15.31
C ILE A 257 11.03 -9.76 16.36
N PHE A 258 12.10 -9.13 15.87
CA PHE A 258 13.10 -8.46 16.68
C PHE A 258 13.20 -6.98 16.30
N ALA A 259 12.51 -6.13 17.07
CA ALA A 259 12.42 -4.71 16.81
C ALA A 259 12.73 -3.90 18.08
N PRO A 260 14.02 -3.72 18.43
CA PRO A 260 14.43 -3.14 19.71
C PRO A 260 14.07 -1.66 19.88
N ARG A 261 13.68 -0.95 18.81
CA ARG A 261 13.27 0.46 18.85
C ARG A 261 11.79 0.69 18.59
N LEU A 262 11.00 -0.39 18.53
CA LEU A 262 9.59 -0.32 18.18
C LEU A 262 8.80 0.44 19.25
N LYS A 263 8.08 1.49 18.85
CA LYS A 263 7.24 2.31 19.73
C LYS A 263 5.76 2.03 19.55
N SER A 264 5.33 1.73 18.32
CA SER A 264 3.95 1.42 18.01
C SER A 264 3.84 0.09 17.27
N PHE A 265 3.00 -0.78 17.79
CA PHE A 265 2.67 -2.06 17.17
C PHE A 265 1.17 -2.12 16.94
N ARG A 266 0.76 -2.45 15.72
CA ARG A 266 -0.64 -2.72 15.38
C ARG A 266 -0.75 -4.12 14.82
N PHE A 267 -1.71 -4.87 15.33
CA PHE A 267 -1.99 -6.22 14.91
C PHE A 267 -3.48 -6.33 14.63
N HIS A 268 -3.79 -6.67 13.38
CA HIS A 268 -5.10 -7.10 12.93
C HIS A 268 -4.97 -8.49 12.34
N HIS A 269 -5.87 -9.41 12.68
CA HIS A 269 -5.83 -10.76 12.11
C HIS A 269 -7.21 -11.39 12.01
N ASP A 270 -7.45 -12.04 10.88
CA ASP A 270 -8.70 -12.70 10.47
C ASP A 270 -8.64 -14.23 10.67
N MET A 271 -7.86 -14.69 11.66
CA MET A 271 -7.80 -16.07 12.13
C MET A 271 -7.20 -17.12 11.17
N GLY A 272 -6.63 -16.72 10.03
CA GLY A 272 -5.85 -17.67 9.22
C GLY A 272 -4.56 -18.14 9.90
N GLU A 273 -3.84 -19.07 9.27
CA GLU A 273 -2.63 -19.71 9.82
C GLU A 273 -1.54 -18.67 10.19
N LEU A 274 -1.34 -18.42 11.49
CA LEU A 274 -0.28 -17.56 12.01
C LEU A 274 0.28 -18.09 13.33
N LYS A 275 1.61 -18.31 13.37
CA LYS A 275 2.32 -18.72 14.57
C LYS A 275 3.52 -17.83 14.86
N PHE A 276 3.47 -17.12 15.98
CA PHE A 276 4.64 -16.42 16.51
C PHE A 276 5.60 -17.42 17.14
N SER A 277 6.86 -17.39 16.71
CA SER A 277 7.93 -18.17 17.35
C SER A 277 8.63 -17.37 18.44
N LYS A 278 8.80 -16.05 18.23
CA LYS A 278 9.45 -15.15 19.18
C LYS A 278 9.12 -13.68 18.87
N LEU A 279 8.84 -12.91 19.91
CA LEU A 279 8.57 -11.47 19.83
C LEU A 279 9.42 -10.71 20.85
N SER A 280 10.03 -9.59 20.45
CA SER A 280 10.83 -8.76 21.36
C SER A 280 10.67 -7.27 21.07
N PHE A 281 9.98 -6.58 21.98
CA PHE A 281 9.66 -5.15 21.90
C PHE A 281 10.01 -4.42 23.22
N PRO A 282 11.30 -4.25 23.55
CA PRO A 282 11.73 -3.78 24.88
C PRO A 282 11.27 -2.37 25.25
N ILE A 283 11.03 -1.50 24.26
CA ILE A 283 10.62 -0.10 24.47
C ILE A 283 9.24 0.24 23.92
N LEU A 284 8.38 -0.78 23.74
CA LEU A 284 7.05 -0.61 23.18
C LEU A 284 6.22 0.38 24.01
N ASP A 285 5.59 1.34 23.34
CA ASP A 285 4.76 2.35 23.98
C ASP A 285 3.28 2.02 23.78
N HIS A 286 2.86 1.90 22.51
CA HIS A 286 1.47 1.68 22.15
C HIS A 286 1.29 0.37 21.35
N ALA A 287 0.36 -0.46 21.80
CA ALA A 287 -0.09 -1.64 21.10
C ALA A 287 -1.59 -1.55 20.78
N VAL A 288 -1.98 -1.84 19.54
CA VAL A 288 -3.38 -1.96 19.11
C VAL A 288 -3.61 -3.37 18.61
N ILE A 289 -4.55 -4.08 19.22
CA ILE A 289 -4.85 -5.48 18.92
C ILE A 289 -6.31 -5.57 18.46
N GLN A 290 -6.49 -6.17 17.28
CA GLN A 290 -7.76 -6.44 16.64
C GLN A 290 -7.74 -7.88 16.16
N ILE A 291 -8.60 -8.72 16.70
CA ILE A 291 -8.73 -10.12 16.33
C ILE A 291 -10.18 -10.33 15.96
N ASP A 292 -10.41 -10.67 14.69
CA ASP A 292 -11.74 -10.93 14.17
C ASP A 292 -12.12 -12.40 14.40
N ASP A 293 -13.40 -12.67 14.63
CA ASP A 293 -13.97 -14.01 14.71
C ASP A 293 -14.86 -14.23 13.48
N GLU A 294 -14.43 -15.08 12.53
CA GLU A 294 -15.20 -15.35 11.31
C GLU A 294 -15.75 -16.78 11.19
N SER A 295 -15.53 -17.72 12.13
CA SER A 295 -16.07 -19.09 11.91
C SER A 295 -16.26 -19.99 13.14
N SER A 296 -17.14 -20.98 12.97
CA SER A 296 -17.48 -22.02 13.94
C SER A 296 -16.24 -22.78 14.44
N PHE A 297 -15.78 -22.45 15.64
CA PHE A 297 -14.58 -23.02 16.25
C PHE A 297 -14.56 -24.56 16.23
N MET A 298 -13.68 -25.13 15.40
CA MET A 298 -13.15 -26.47 15.67
C MET A 298 -12.13 -26.35 16.83
N GLU A 299 -11.96 -27.42 17.62
CA GLU A 299 -11.07 -27.38 18.79
C GLU A 299 -9.60 -27.09 18.42
N GLU A 300 -9.13 -27.55 17.24
CA GLU A 300 -7.78 -27.27 16.76
C GLU A 300 -7.54 -25.77 16.49
N ASP A 301 -8.54 -25.06 15.98
CA ASP A 301 -8.44 -23.63 15.69
C ASP A 301 -8.38 -22.80 16.98
N LYS A 302 -9.08 -23.25 18.03
CA LYS A 302 -8.99 -22.64 19.37
C LYS A 302 -7.59 -22.78 19.95
N GLU A 303 -6.98 -23.96 19.84
CA GLU A 303 -5.63 -24.19 20.36
C GLU A 303 -4.60 -23.33 19.64
N ARG A 304 -4.67 -23.23 18.30
CA ARG A 304 -3.80 -22.35 17.50
C ARG A 304 -3.97 -20.88 17.87
N LEU A 305 -5.22 -20.42 18.01
CA LEU A 305 -5.52 -19.07 18.44
C LEU A 305 -4.96 -18.78 19.82
N MET A 306 -5.18 -19.70 20.76
CA MET A 306 -4.69 -19.59 22.13
C MET A 306 -3.18 -19.41 22.16
N ASP A 307 -2.43 -20.28 21.47
CA ASP A 307 -0.97 -20.19 21.36
C ASP A 307 -0.49 -18.87 20.73
N CYS A 308 -1.19 -18.40 19.70
CA CYS A 308 -0.91 -17.13 19.03
C CYS A 308 -1.10 -15.94 20.00
N VAL A 309 -2.26 -15.85 20.65
CA VAL A 309 -2.61 -14.78 21.59
C VAL A 309 -1.68 -14.76 22.80
N ILE A 310 -1.35 -15.94 23.35
CA ILE A 310 -0.39 -16.07 24.46
C ILE A 310 0.96 -15.48 24.08
N THR A 311 1.51 -15.92 22.94
CA THR A 311 2.84 -15.50 22.50
C THR A 311 2.84 -14.00 22.18
N LEU A 312 1.76 -13.52 21.56
CA LEU A 312 1.51 -12.11 21.30
C LEU A 312 1.54 -11.30 22.61
N PHE A 313 0.72 -11.62 23.59
CA PHE A 313 0.64 -10.87 24.86
C PHE A 313 1.97 -10.90 25.64
N GLN A 314 2.70 -12.03 25.63
CA GLN A 314 4.04 -12.10 26.19
C GLN A 314 5.00 -11.12 25.51
N GLY A 315 4.95 -11.04 24.17
CA GLY A 315 5.72 -10.08 23.38
C GLY A 315 5.39 -8.61 23.70
N LEU A 316 4.14 -8.33 24.07
CA LEU A 316 3.63 -6.98 24.39
C LEU A 316 3.83 -6.58 25.86
N SER A 317 4.52 -7.39 26.67
CA SER A 317 4.73 -7.19 28.11
C SER A 317 5.24 -5.81 28.54
N ASN A 318 5.95 -5.11 27.65
CA ASN A 318 6.52 -3.78 27.89
C ASN A 318 5.63 -2.60 27.47
N ALA A 319 4.49 -2.84 26.82
CA ALA A 319 3.59 -1.79 26.35
C ALA A 319 3.07 -0.93 27.51
N THR A 320 3.01 0.39 27.31
CA THR A 320 2.42 1.33 28.28
C THR A 320 0.94 1.56 28.02
N THR A 321 0.54 1.49 26.75
CA THR A 321 -0.84 1.64 26.29
C THR A 321 -1.23 0.43 25.46
N LEU A 322 -2.32 -0.23 25.84
CA LEU A 322 -2.91 -1.33 25.09
C LEU A 322 -4.33 -0.94 24.67
N LEU A 323 -4.63 -1.05 23.39
CA LEU A 323 -5.98 -0.89 22.84
C LEU A 323 -6.50 -2.23 22.35
N LEU A 324 -7.67 -2.61 22.84
CA LEU A 324 -8.42 -3.80 22.41
C LEU A 324 -9.75 -3.34 21.79
N ASP A 325 -10.12 -3.89 20.65
CA ASP A 325 -11.44 -3.68 20.07
C ASP A 325 -12.50 -4.68 20.57
N SER A 326 -13.78 -4.42 20.27
CA SER A 326 -14.91 -5.25 20.76
C SER A 326 -14.73 -6.72 20.39
N ARG A 327 -14.34 -6.99 19.13
CA ARG A 327 -14.14 -8.34 18.63
C ARG A 327 -13.02 -9.06 19.36
N THR A 328 -11.91 -8.38 19.64
CA THR A 328 -10.84 -8.94 20.47
C THR A 328 -11.34 -9.29 21.87
N VAL A 329 -12.16 -8.45 22.49
CA VAL A 329 -12.74 -8.74 23.80
C VAL A 329 -13.61 -9.99 23.74
N GLU A 330 -14.50 -10.08 22.75
CA GLU A 330 -15.37 -11.23 22.53
C GLU A 330 -14.56 -12.53 22.36
N VAL A 331 -13.53 -12.52 21.50
CA VAL A 331 -12.63 -13.67 21.30
C VAL A 331 -11.96 -14.12 22.60
N LEU A 332 -11.49 -13.17 23.42
CA LEU A 332 -10.88 -13.49 24.72
C LEU A 332 -11.88 -14.06 25.74
N THR A 333 -13.18 -13.80 25.60
CA THR A 333 -14.21 -14.42 26.44
C THR A 333 -14.48 -15.88 26.08
N ILE A 334 -14.23 -16.27 24.83
CA ILE A 334 -14.43 -17.63 24.32
C ILE A 334 -13.34 -18.58 24.84
N ILE A 335 -12.14 -18.06 25.12
CA ILE A 335 -10.98 -18.83 25.60
C ILE A 335 -10.55 -18.33 27.01
N PRO A 336 -11.33 -18.63 28.06
CA PRO A 336 -11.04 -18.17 29.42
C PRO A 336 -9.72 -18.74 29.97
N GLU A 337 -9.23 -19.86 29.44
CA GLU A 337 -7.97 -20.48 29.85
C GLU A 337 -6.76 -19.54 29.69
N ILE A 338 -6.80 -18.63 28.71
CA ILE A 338 -5.77 -17.60 28.49
C ILE A 338 -5.61 -16.71 29.73
N ILE A 339 -6.73 -16.42 30.39
CA ILE A 339 -6.89 -15.41 31.45
C ILE A 339 -6.77 -16.08 32.83
N GLU A 340 -7.38 -17.26 33.00
CA GLU A 340 -7.52 -17.93 34.30
C GLU A 340 -6.27 -18.70 34.72
N GLN A 341 -5.56 -19.31 33.77
CA GLN A 341 -4.45 -20.23 34.07
C GLN A 341 -3.08 -19.56 34.06
N ARG A 342 -2.98 -18.29 33.65
CA ARG A 342 -1.69 -17.63 33.40
C ARG A 342 -1.58 -16.25 34.06
N PRO A 343 -0.40 -15.87 34.55
CA PRO A 343 -0.17 -14.52 35.04
C PRO A 343 -0.21 -13.51 33.89
N SER A 344 -0.62 -12.28 34.21
CA SER A 344 -0.58 -11.16 33.28
C SER A 344 0.85 -10.86 32.83
N PRO A 345 1.13 -10.79 31.51
CA PRO A 345 2.46 -10.42 31.01
C PRO A 345 2.72 -8.92 31.07
N PHE A 346 1.69 -8.10 31.30
CA PHE A 346 1.76 -6.64 31.20
C PHE A 346 2.33 -6.00 32.47
N THR A 347 3.64 -5.79 32.49
CA THR A 347 4.36 -5.28 33.66
C THR A 347 4.46 -3.76 33.71
N ARG A 348 4.31 -3.08 32.56
CA ARG A 348 4.50 -1.64 32.39
C ARG A 348 3.24 -0.89 31.94
N LEU A 349 2.11 -1.59 31.87
CA LEU A 349 0.86 -1.04 31.38
C LEU A 349 0.38 0.10 32.30
N LYS A 350 0.04 1.22 31.67
CA LYS A 350 -0.47 2.45 32.30
C LYS A 350 -1.87 2.80 31.83
N THR A 351 -2.21 2.49 30.58
CA THR A 351 -3.52 2.77 30.00
C THR A 351 -4.02 1.54 29.25
N LEU A 352 -5.21 1.07 29.60
CA LEU A 352 -5.96 0.08 28.85
C LEU A 352 -7.16 0.78 28.22
N ILE A 353 -7.23 0.78 26.89
CA ILE A 353 -8.33 1.33 26.11
C ILE A 353 -9.12 0.16 25.57
N VAL A 354 -10.42 0.11 25.85
CA VAL A 354 -11.28 -0.95 25.34
C VAL A 354 -12.44 -0.34 24.57
N LYS A 355 -12.57 -0.71 23.30
CA LYS A 355 -13.69 -0.30 22.45
C LYS A 355 -14.78 -1.36 22.48
N ALA A 356 -15.44 -1.53 23.61
CA ALA A 356 -16.52 -2.50 23.79
C ALA A 356 -17.56 -1.95 24.77
N ASP A 357 -18.82 -2.32 24.56
CA ASP A 357 -19.94 -1.90 25.43
C ASP A 357 -19.86 -2.52 26.82
N SER A 358 -19.34 -3.74 26.93
CA SER A 358 -19.14 -4.44 28.19
C SER A 358 -17.89 -5.32 28.16
N VAL A 359 -17.20 -5.42 29.29
CA VAL A 359 -15.96 -6.20 29.41
C VAL A 359 -16.04 -7.04 30.69
N PRO A 360 -15.81 -8.37 30.63
CA PRO A 360 -15.81 -9.19 31.82
C PRO A 360 -14.77 -8.72 32.86
N TYR A 361 -15.17 -8.73 34.14
CA TYR A 361 -14.29 -8.32 35.23
C TYR A 361 -13.01 -9.16 35.32
N THR A 362 -13.09 -10.45 34.97
CA THR A 362 -11.95 -11.36 34.90
C THR A 362 -10.90 -10.90 33.89
N LEU A 363 -11.34 -10.46 32.70
CA LEU A 363 -10.49 -9.93 31.64
C LEU A 363 -9.82 -8.61 32.07
N LEU A 364 -10.60 -7.68 32.65
CA LEU A 364 -10.06 -6.43 33.18
C LEU A 364 -9.00 -6.69 34.26
N ASN A 365 -9.31 -7.59 35.20
CA ASN A 365 -8.37 -7.94 36.25
C ASN A 365 -7.09 -8.56 35.69
N TYR A 366 -7.17 -9.42 34.67
CA TYR A 366 -6.00 -10.00 34.02
C TYR A 366 -5.07 -8.92 33.46
N PHE A 367 -5.57 -7.95 32.69
CA PHE A 367 -4.70 -6.89 32.15
C PHE A 367 -4.18 -5.93 33.22
N LEU A 368 -4.95 -5.66 34.28
CA LEU A 368 -4.61 -4.65 35.30
C LEU A 368 -3.74 -5.18 36.45
N LYS A 369 -3.71 -6.50 36.70
CA LYS A 369 -3.06 -7.11 37.88
C LYS A 369 -1.52 -7.12 37.82
N GLY A 370 -0.92 -6.98 36.63
CA GLY A 370 0.54 -7.04 36.43
C GLY A 370 1.30 -5.74 36.72
N SER A 371 0.64 -4.58 36.81
CA SER A 371 1.29 -3.28 36.94
C SER A 371 1.65 -2.97 38.40
N SER A 372 2.95 -2.98 38.72
CA SER A 372 3.47 -2.89 40.09
C SER A 372 3.63 -1.47 40.64
N SER A 373 3.46 -0.42 39.81
CA SER A 373 3.82 0.96 40.20
C SER A 373 2.66 1.97 40.15
N THR A 374 1.63 1.74 39.34
CA THR A 374 0.42 2.58 39.23
C THR A 374 -0.73 1.73 38.69
N LYS A 375 -1.92 1.78 39.32
CA LYS A 375 -3.11 1.13 38.74
C LYS A 375 -3.33 1.72 37.34
N PRO A 376 -3.40 0.90 36.28
CA PRO A 376 -3.59 1.44 34.95
C PRO A 376 -4.95 2.14 34.83
N THR A 377 -5.00 3.23 34.07
CA THR A 377 -6.24 3.91 33.70
C THR A 377 -7.01 3.06 32.71
N LEU A 378 -8.31 2.87 32.95
CA LEU A 378 -9.22 2.19 32.05
C LEU A 378 -10.07 3.23 31.33
N GLU A 379 -10.03 3.22 30.00
CA GLU A 379 -10.82 4.11 29.13
C GLU A 379 -11.72 3.27 28.22
N PHE A 380 -13.02 3.57 28.24
CA PHE A 380 -13.99 3.05 27.28
C PHE A 380 -14.19 4.09 26.18
N VAL A 381 -14.03 3.70 24.92
CA VAL A 381 -14.06 4.60 23.75
C VAL A 381 -15.00 4.08 22.68
#